data_AF-A0A5S4ZTD1-F1
#
_entry.id   AF-A0A5S4ZTD1-F1
#
_cell.length_a   1.000
_cell.length_b   1.000
_cell.length_c   1.000
_cell.angle_alpha   90.00
_cell.angle_beta   90.00
_cell.angle_gamma   90.00
#
_symmetry.space_group_name_H-M   'P 1'
#
loop_
_entity.id
_entity.type
_entity.pdbx_description
1 polymer ?
#
loop_
_entity_poly.entity_id
_entity_poly.type
_entity_poly.pdbx_seq_one_letter_code
_entity_poly.pdbx_strand_id
1 'polypeptide(L)' 'MANIDTKGMEVANLSQEQLNRLISAEKELNNAGAGQEIYLLAVSRHPEH' A
#
# COMPACT_ATOMS: atom_id res chain seq x y z
N MET A 1 -14.34 1.55 10.73
CA MET A 1 -13.58 1.72 9.49
C MET A 1 -12.79 3.01 9.63
N ALA A 2 -11.46 2.95 9.58
CA ALA A 2 -10.65 4.16 9.71
C ALA A 2 -10.93 5.08 8.51
N ASN A 3 -11.34 6.31 8.77
CA ASN A 3 -11.46 7.34 7.73
C ASN A 3 -10.04 7.75 7.33
N ILE A 4 -9.46 7.01 6.39
CA ILE A 4 -8.19 7.38 5.76
C ILE A 4 -8.50 8.61 4.91
N ASP A 5 -7.98 9.78 5.30
CA ASP A 5 -8.05 10.99 4.49
C ASP A 5 -7.10 10.81 3.28
N THR A 6 -7.70 10.49 2.13
CA THR A 6 -7.00 10.29 0.86
C THR A 6 -6.81 11.58 0.07
N LYS A 7 -7.16 12.75 0.61
CA LYS A 7 -6.97 14.03 -0.10
C LYS A 7 -5.49 14.31 -0.32
N GLY A 8 -5.13 14.54 -1.59
CA GLY A 8 -3.76 14.78 -2.04
C GLY A 8 -2.89 13.52 -2.11
N MET A 9 -3.49 12.33 -2.01
CA MET A 9 -2.80 11.06 -2.27
C MET A 9 -2.97 10.67 -3.74
N GLU A 10 -1.86 10.42 -4.40
CA GLU A 10 -1.83 9.84 -5.75
C GLU A 10 -1.22 8.44 -5.68
N VAL A 11 -1.59 7.57 -6.62
CA VAL A 11 -0.97 6.25 -6.73
C VAL A 11 0.50 6.44 -7.03
N ALA A 12 1.37 5.91 -6.16
CA ALA A 12 2.79 6.00 -6.38
C ALA A 12 3.16 5.14 -7.61
N ASN A 13 3.86 5.74 -8.56
CA ASN A 13 4.33 5.02 -9.73
C ASN A 13 5.51 4.13 -9.31
N LEU A 14 5.27 2.84 -9.13
CA LEU A 14 6.29 1.89 -8.68
C LEU A 14 7.02 1.28 -9.87
N SER A 15 8.34 1.10 -9.74
CA SER A 15 9.07 0.21 -10.63
C SER A 15 8.63 -1.24 -10.43
N GLN A 16 8.90 -2.10 -11.41
CA GLN A 16 8.57 -3.53 -11.30
C GLN A 16 9.21 -4.18 -10.07
N GLU A 17 10.44 -3.79 -9.71
CA GLU A 17 11.13 -4.30 -8.52
C GLU A 17 10.41 -3.86 -7.23
N GLN A 18 10.01 -2.59 -7.16
CA GLN A 18 9.29 -2.05 -6.00
C GLN A 18 7.90 -2.68 -5.86
N LEU A 19 7.20 -2.90 -6.97
CA LEU A 19 5.93 -3.61 -7.00
C LEU A 19 6.08 -5.05 -6.51
N ASN A 20 7.11 -5.76 -6.97
CA ASN A 20 7.37 -7.13 -6.53
C ASN A 20 7.66 -7.20 -5.02
N ARG A 21 8.39 -6.22 -4.47
CA ARG A 21 8.61 -6.11 -3.03
C ARG A 21 7.30 -5.88 -2.26
N LEU A 22 6.42 -5.02 -2.78
CA LEU A 22 5.10 -4.75 -2.19
C LEU A 22 4.24 -6.02 -2.14
N ILE A 23 4.18 -6.78 -3.25
CA ILE A 23 3.42 -8.03 -3.34
C ILE A 23 3.99 -9.09 -2.39
N SER A 24 5.32 -9.18 -2.27
CA SER A 24 5.95 -10.11 -1.31
C SER A 24 5.59 -9.76 0.13
N ALA A 25 5.65 -8.49 0.50
CA ALA A 25 5.25 -8.03 1.83
C ALA A 25 3.76 -8.31 2.12
N GLU A 26 2.89 -8.09 1.12
CA GLU A 26 1.47 -8.43 1.23
C GLU A 26 1.28 -9.93 1.52
N LYS A 27 1.98 -10.79 0.78
CA LYS A 27 1.92 -12.25 0.99
C LYS A 27 2.42 -12.66 2.38
N GLU A 28 3.52 -12.06 2.85
CA GLU A 28 4.06 -12.33 4.19
C GLU A 28 3.06 -11.94 5.29
N LEU A 29 2.43 -10.76 5.18
CA LEU A 29 1.43 -10.29 6.14
C LEU A 29 0.16 -11.15 6.13
N ASN A 30 -0.29 -11.58 4.95
CA ASN A 30 -1.44 -12.48 4.83
C ASN A 30 -1.13 -13.89 5.37
N ASN A 31 0.08 -14.41 5.13
CA ASN A 31 0.52 -15.70 5.67
C ASN A 31 0.71 -15.68 7.20
N ALA A 32 0.94 -14.51 7.80
CA ALA A 32 1.07 -14.36 9.25
C ALA A 32 -0.25 -14.61 10.02
N GLY A 33 -1.36 -14.94 9.33
CA GLY A 33 -2.57 -15.44 9.97
C GLY A 33 -3.46 -14.35 10.56
N ALA A 34 -3.45 -13.14 9.99
CA ALA A 34 -4.23 -11.99 10.48
C ALA A 34 -5.77 -12.18 10.43
N GLY A 35 -6.27 -13.34 9.97
CA GLY A 35 -7.70 -13.66 9.91
C GLY A 35 -8.52 -12.81 8.93
N GLN A 36 -7.85 -11.89 8.23
CA GLN A 36 -8.42 -10.95 7.27
C GLN A 36 -7.39 -10.75 6.14
N GLU A 37 -7.88 -10.63 4.91
CA GLU A 37 -7.03 -10.29 3.78
C GLU A 37 -6.52 -8.86 3.90
N ILE A 38 -5.19 -8.70 3.84
CA ILE A 38 -4.51 -7.41 3.87
C ILE A 38 -4.13 -7.05 2.44
N TYR A 39 -4.48 -5.85 2.01
CA TYR A 39 -4.10 -5.28 0.72
C TYR A 39 -3.18 -4.09 0.93
N LEU A 40 -2.05 -4.05 0.23
CA LEU A 40 -1.09 -2.94 0.33
C LEU A 40 -1.23 -1.98 -0.85
N LEU A 41 -1.38 -0.68 -0.56
CA LEU A 41 -1.42 0.40 -1.53
C LEU A 41 -0.24 1.35 -1.32
N ALA A 42 0.58 1.52 -2.37
CA ALA A 42 1.61 2.54 -2.38
C ALA A 42 1.03 3.86 -2.90
N VAL A 43 1.03 4.88 -2.05
CA VAL A 43 0.56 6.22 -2.38
C VAL A 43 1.65 7.25 -2.09
N SER A 44 1.79 8.23 -2.97
CA SER A 44 2.60 9.41 -2.74
C SER A 44 1.68 10.56 -2.35
N ARG A 45 2.03 11.27 -1.28
CA ARG A 45 1.37 12.53 -0.94
C ARG A 45 2.21 13.66 -1.51
N HIS A 46 1.61 14.48 -2.37
CA HIS A 46 2.17 15.76 -2.74
C HIS A 46 1.52 16.81 -1.84
N PRO A 47 2.16 17.20 -0.71
CA PRO A 47 1.71 18.38 0.00
C PRO A 47 1.85 19.53 -1.00
N GLU A 48 0.72 20.12 -1.38
CA GLU A 48 0.70 21.32 -2.22
C GLU A 48 1.63 22.37 -1.57
N HIS A 49 2.47 22.97 -2.40
CA HIS A 49 3.49 23.96 -2.03
C HIS A 49 2.95 25.16 -1.27
#